data_AF-K0NHB5-F1
#
_entry.id   AF-K0NHB5-F1
#
_cell.length_a   1.000
_cell.length_b   1.000
_cell.length_c   1.000
_cell.angle_alpha   90.00
_cell.angle_beta   90.00
_cell.angle_gamma   90.00
#
_symmetry.space_group_name_H-M   'P 1'
#
loop_
_entity.id
_entity.type
_entity.pdbx_description
1 polymer ?
#
loop_
_entity_poly.entity_id
_entity_poly.type
_entity_poly.pdbx_seq_one_letter_code
_entity_poly.pdbx_strand_id
1 'polypeptide(L)'
;MHSKEKMKQISRTLIFSHETFSNSLYVSKFYPEIYKELHCKYLSAACFYMMAHHAVKLFDLCDNCCVNLETDVTVYDKFYSRLNEFDFKINYNRPSERVCLKGRYRDLFFNTDMITDHLN
;
A
#
# COMPACT_ATOMS: atom_id res chain seq x y z
N MET A 1 -22.36 -22.39 21.69
CA MET A 1 -22.72 -21.09 21.06
C MET A 1 -21.45 -20.33 20.79
N HIS A 2 -20.99 -20.28 19.53
CA HIS A 2 -19.79 -19.55 19.13
C HIS A 2 -20.09 -18.05 19.07
N SER A 3 -19.47 -17.26 19.95
CA SER A 3 -19.44 -15.81 19.80
C SER A 3 -18.49 -15.46 18.65
N LYS A 4 -19.07 -15.20 17.46
CA LYS A 4 -18.39 -14.73 16.24
C LYS A 4 -18.02 -13.25 16.38
N GLU A 5 -17.28 -12.88 17.41
CA GLU A 5 -16.54 -11.62 17.36
C GLU A 5 -15.44 -11.80 16.32
N LYS A 6 -15.72 -11.30 15.10
CA LYS A 6 -14.78 -11.23 13.99
C LYS A 6 -13.43 -10.70 14.51
N MET A 7 -12.46 -11.59 14.69
CA MET A 7 -11.04 -11.24 14.82
C MET A 7 -10.70 -10.42 13.57
N LYS A 8 -10.74 -9.09 13.71
CA LYS A 8 -10.49 -8.13 12.64
C LYS A 8 -9.09 -8.43 12.08
N GLN A 9 -9.00 -8.79 10.81
CA GLN A 9 -7.74 -9.08 10.14
C GLN A 9 -6.94 -7.77 9.99
N ILE A 10 -6.19 -7.42 11.03
CA ILE A 10 -5.12 -6.43 10.94
C ILE A 10 -4.00 -7.10 10.16
N SER A 11 -3.67 -6.59 8.97
CA SER A 11 -2.50 -7.10 8.26
C SER A 11 -1.25 -6.74 9.04
N ARG A 12 -0.53 -7.76 9.50
CA ARG A 12 0.81 -7.61 10.11
C ARG A 12 1.93 -7.56 9.07
N THR A 13 1.58 -7.67 7.80
CA THR A 13 2.54 -7.79 6.71
C THR A 13 2.17 -6.81 5.60
N LEU A 14 3.18 -6.17 5.03
CA LEU A 14 3.12 -5.36 3.83
C LEU A 14 4.10 -5.97 2.84
N ILE A 15 3.60 -6.47 1.72
CA ILE A 15 4.43 -7.14 0.70
C ILE A 15 4.38 -6.34 -0.59
N PHE A 16 5.55 -5.87 -1.02
CA PHE A 16 5.80 -5.32 -2.34
C PHE A 16 6.54 -6.34 -3.20
N SER A 17 6.22 -6.36 -4.49
CA SER A 17 6.83 -7.25 -5.47
C SER A 17 7.00 -6.51 -6.78
N HIS A 18 8.09 -6.80 -7.50
CA HIS A 18 8.29 -6.29 -8.85
C HIS A 18 7.54 -7.17 -9.84
N GLU A 19 6.62 -6.57 -10.59
CA GLU A 19 6.03 -7.23 -11.75
C GLU A 19 6.88 -6.94 -12.98
N THR A 20 7.74 -7.90 -13.32
CA THR A 20 8.77 -7.77 -14.36
C THR A 20 8.18 -7.56 -15.75
N PHE A 21 7.01 -8.14 -16.06
CA PHE A 21 6.36 -7.99 -17.36
C PHE A 21 5.86 -6.57 -17.63
N SER A 22 5.31 -5.91 -16.60
CA SER A 22 4.72 -4.58 -16.71
C SER A 22 5.64 -3.47 -16.20
N ASN A 23 6.84 -3.84 -15.75
CA ASN A 23 7.78 -3.01 -15.01
C ASN A 23 7.08 -2.15 -13.94
N SER A 24 6.25 -2.81 -13.13
CA SER A 24 5.39 -2.14 -12.16
C SER A 24 5.57 -2.69 -10.76
N LEU A 25 5.07 -1.93 -9.79
CA LEU A 25 5.06 -2.34 -8.41
C LEU A 25 3.74 -3.03 -8.09
N TYR A 26 3.78 -4.26 -7.59
CA TYR A 26 2.61 -4.99 -7.11
C TYR A 26 2.58 -5.06 -5.59
N VAL A 27 1.43 -4.77 -4.98
CA VAL A 27 1.21 -4.90 -3.53
C VAL A 27 0.25 -6.06 -3.28
N SER A 28 0.76 -7.13 -2.68
CA SER A 28 0.01 -8.40 -2.57
C SER A 28 -0.72 -8.58 -1.25
N LYS A 29 -0.26 -7.92 -0.17
CA LYS A 29 -0.87 -8.01 1.17
C LYS A 29 -0.70 -6.70 1.91
N PHE A 30 -1.74 -5.86 1.94
CA PHE A 30 -1.80 -4.72 2.86
C PHE A 30 -3.26 -4.38 3.20
N TYR A 31 -3.65 -4.75 4.42
CA TYR A 31 -4.91 -4.28 5.02
C TYR A 31 -4.59 -3.19 6.03
N PRO A 32 -4.96 -1.94 5.75
CA PRO A 32 -4.56 -0.75 6.52
C PRO A 32 -5.29 -0.63 7.86
N GLU A 33 -5.96 -1.68 8.36
CA GLU A 33 -6.76 -1.67 9.59
C GLU A 33 -5.99 -1.29 10.88
N ILE A 34 -4.69 -1.00 10.79
CA ILE A 34 -3.93 -0.27 11.80
C ILE A 34 -4.62 1.07 12.19
N TYR A 35 -5.45 1.67 11.33
CA TYR A 35 -6.25 2.86 11.70
C TYR A 35 -7.25 2.63 12.85
N LYS A 36 -7.53 1.37 13.22
CA LYS A 36 -8.37 1.02 14.37
C LYS A 36 -7.62 1.13 15.71
N GLU A 37 -6.30 1.27 15.69
CA GLU A 37 -5.48 1.59 16.85
C GLU A 37 -5.55 3.11 17.14
N LEU A 38 -5.65 3.46 18.43
CA LEU A 38 -5.74 4.84 18.90
C LEU A 38 -4.52 5.64 18.42
N HIS A 39 -4.72 6.83 17.86
CA HIS A 39 -3.66 7.73 17.35
C HIS A 39 -2.87 7.27 16.11
N CYS A 40 -3.19 6.12 15.50
CA CYS A 40 -2.46 5.57 14.36
C CYS A 40 -3.03 5.92 12.97
N LYS A 41 -3.89 6.94 12.87
CA LYS A 41 -4.68 7.26 11.66
C LYS A 41 -3.83 7.45 10.39
N TYR A 42 -2.62 7.98 10.53
CA TYR A 42 -1.71 8.25 9.41
C TYR A 42 -0.57 7.23 9.29
N LEU A 43 -0.39 6.35 10.29
CA LEU A 43 0.73 5.42 10.32
C LEU A 43 0.68 4.45 9.14
N SER A 44 -0.49 3.91 8.82
CA SER A 44 -0.67 3.05 7.63
C SER A 44 -0.25 3.74 6.34
N ALA A 45 -0.60 5.02 6.17
CA ALA A 45 -0.28 5.78 4.97
C ALA A 45 1.23 6.07 4.90
N ALA A 46 1.84 6.49 6.01
CA ALA A 46 3.27 6.70 6.10
C ALA A 46 4.06 5.41 5.83
N CYS A 47 3.70 4.30 6.46
CA CYS A 47 4.33 2.99 6.22
C CYS A 47 4.18 2.55 4.77
N PHE A 48 2.99 2.71 4.18
CA PHE A 48 2.76 2.38 2.78
C PHE A 48 3.67 3.21 1.86
N TYR A 49 3.73 4.53 2.07
CA TYR A 49 4.55 5.43 1.27
C TYR A 49 6.04 5.10 1.38
N MET A 50 6.57 4.97 2.60
CA MET A 50 7.99 4.66 2.84
C MET A 50 8.39 3.32 2.20
N MET A 51 7.56 2.30 2.35
CA MET A 51 7.86 0.98 1.77
C MET A 51 7.70 0.96 0.25
N ALA A 52 6.75 1.71 -0.31
CA ALA A 52 6.64 1.89 -1.76
C ALA A 52 7.87 2.61 -2.32
N HIS A 53 8.30 3.72 -1.69
CA HIS A 53 9.50 4.46 -2.06
C HIS A 53 10.75 3.56 -2.02
N HIS A 54 10.92 2.81 -0.94
CA HIS A 54 12.01 1.85 -0.79
C HIS A 54 11.98 0.78 -1.89
N ALA A 55 10.81 0.20 -2.17
CA ALA A 55 10.66 -0.84 -3.20
C ALA A 55 10.93 -0.32 -4.62
N VAL A 56 10.47 0.89 -4.95
CA VAL A 56 10.74 1.53 -6.25
C VAL A 56 12.24 1.70 -6.46
N LYS A 57 12.96 2.19 -5.45
CA LYS A 57 14.43 2.32 -5.50
C LYS A 57 15.13 0.97 -5.57
N LEU A 58 14.70 0.01 -4.74
CA LEU A 58 15.31 -1.33 -4.68
C LEU A 58 15.17 -2.10 -6.00
N PHE A 59 14.03 -1.97 -6.67
CA PHE A 59 13.74 -2.64 -7.93
C PHE A 59 14.12 -1.82 -9.18
N ASP A 60 14.79 -0.67 -9.00
CA ASP A 60 15.18 0.24 -10.07
C ASP A 60 14.01 0.62 -11.01
N LEU A 61 12.85 0.90 -10.40
CA LEU A 61 11.65 1.30 -11.13
C LEU A 61 11.69 2.81 -11.44
N CYS A 62 11.18 3.18 -12.62
CA CYS A 62 11.07 4.58 -13.01
C CYS A 62 10.14 5.38 -12.10
N ASP A 63 10.40 6.69 -11.97
CA ASP A 63 9.38 7.62 -11.48
C ASP A 63 8.11 7.53 -12.37
N ASN A 64 6.94 7.72 -11.77
CA ASN A 64 5.64 7.43 -12.39
C ASN A 64 5.36 5.94 -12.70
N CYS A 65 6.09 4.97 -12.14
CA CYS A 65 5.75 3.57 -12.31
C CYS A 65 4.33 3.25 -11.81
N CYS A 66 3.69 2.27 -12.44
CA CYS A 66 2.37 1.82 -12.00
C CYS A 66 2.47 1.12 -10.65
N VAL A 67 1.47 1.33 -9.79
CA VAL A 67 1.29 0.58 -8.54
C VAL A 67 -0.02 -0.18 -8.63
N ASN A 68 0.05 -1.50 -8.62
CA ASN A 68 -1.11 -2.39 -8.75
C ASN A 68 -1.34 -3.13 -7.43
N LEU A 69 -2.59 -3.29 -7.01
CA LEU A 69 -2.91 -4.08 -5.83
C LEU A 69 -4.33 -4.64 -5.86
N GLU A 70 -4.60 -5.69 -5.10
CA GLU A 70 -5.94 -6.26 -4.94
C GLU A 70 -6.41 -6.10 -3.49
N THR A 71 -7.62 -5.56 -3.29
CA THR A 71 -8.18 -5.29 -1.96
C THR A 71 -9.70 -5.40 -1.96
N ASP A 72 -10.33 -5.26 -0.80
CA ASP A 72 -11.80 -5.21 -0.69
C ASP A 72 -12.32 -3.81 -1.01
N VAL A 73 -13.51 -3.70 -1.60
CA VAL A 73 -14.16 -2.41 -1.92
C VAL A 73 -14.18 -1.48 -0.71
N THR A 74 -14.53 -2.02 0.47
CA THR A 74 -14.61 -1.22 1.71
C THR A 74 -13.26 -0.69 2.18
N VAL A 75 -12.17 -1.38 1.88
CA VAL A 75 -10.80 -0.96 2.21
C VAL A 75 -10.33 0.11 1.22
N TYR A 76 -10.67 -0.06 -0.07
CA TYR A 76 -10.46 0.98 -1.06
C TYR A 76 -11.12 2.30 -0.64
N ASP A 77 -12.42 2.29 -0.35
CA ASP A 77 -13.18 3.50 -0.02
C ASP A 77 -12.68 4.21 1.24
N LYS A 78 -12.18 3.45 2.22
CA LYS A 78 -11.74 3.99 3.52
C LYS A 78 -10.29 4.44 3.56
N PHE A 79 -9.44 3.88 2.71
CA PHE A 79 -7.99 4.10 2.78
C PHE A 79 -7.38 4.43 1.42
N TYR A 80 -7.39 3.51 0.44
CA TYR A 80 -6.65 3.69 -0.80
C TYR A 80 -7.18 4.85 -1.66
N SER A 81 -8.50 5.10 -1.65
CA SER A 81 -9.11 6.24 -2.34
C SER A 81 -8.66 7.61 -1.77
N ARG A 82 -8.07 7.62 -0.56
CA ARG A 82 -7.62 8.83 0.14
C ARG A 82 -6.12 9.09 0.01
N LEU A 83 -5.38 8.16 -0.60
CA LEU A 83 -3.95 8.32 -0.89
C LEU A 83 -3.80 9.09 -2.20
N ASN A 84 -4.01 10.40 -2.15
CA ASN A 84 -4.02 11.29 -3.31
C ASN A 84 -2.71 11.26 -4.09
N GLU A 85 -1.60 10.98 -3.41
CA GLU A 85 -0.26 10.88 -3.99
C GLU A 85 -0.17 9.75 -5.02
N PHE A 86 -0.94 8.67 -4.80
CA PHE A 86 -0.94 7.49 -5.66
C PHE A 86 -2.06 7.49 -6.72
N ASP A 87 -3.09 8.34 -6.59
CA ASP A 87 -4.26 8.40 -7.49
C ASP A 87 -4.84 7.01 -7.81
N PHE A 88 -5.05 6.17 -6.79
CA PHE A 88 -5.57 4.81 -6.96
C PHE A 88 -6.99 4.82 -7.54
N LYS A 89 -7.18 4.06 -8.62
CA LYS A 89 -8.49 3.84 -9.25
C LYS A 89 -8.78 2.35 -9.38
N ILE A 90 -10.06 1.99 -9.31
CA ILE A 90 -10.49 0.63 -9.59
C ILE A 90 -10.23 0.35 -11.08
N ASN A 91 -9.39 -0.64 -11.36
CA ASN A 91 -9.10 -1.10 -12.71
C ASN A 91 -10.14 -2.14 -13.17
N TYR A 92 -10.46 -3.11 -12.30
CA TYR A 92 -11.55 -4.07 -12.52
C TYR A 92 -12.01 -4.70 -11.21
N ASN A 93 -13.24 -5.21 -11.23
CA ASN A 93 -13.85 -5.93 -10.11
C ASN A 93 -13.43 -7.40 -10.10
N ARG A 94 -13.38 -8.00 -8.91
CA ARG A 94 -13.12 -9.41 -8.65
C ARG A 94 -14.31 -10.03 -7.90
N PRO A 95 -14.47 -11.36 -7.92
CA PRO A 95 -15.45 -12.04 -7.08
C PRO A 95 -15.27 -11.71 -5.58
N SER A 96 -16.35 -11.84 -4.81
CA SER A 96 -16.35 -11.66 -3.34
C SER A 96 -16.03 -10.23 -2.86
N GLU A 97 -16.58 -9.20 -3.53
CA GLU A 97 -16.40 -7.78 -3.16
C GLU A 97 -14.96 -7.28 -3.18
N ARG A 98 -14.12 -7.90 -4.01
CA ARG A 98 -12.72 -7.53 -4.21
C ARG A 98 -12.57 -6.67 -5.45
N VAL A 99 -11.56 -5.81 -5.45
CA VAL A 99 -11.22 -4.92 -6.56
C VAL A 99 -9.72 -4.93 -6.77
N CYS A 100 -9.31 -4.86 -8.04
CA CYS A 100 -7.94 -4.55 -8.40
C CYS A 100 -7.82 -3.05 -8.62
N LEU A 101 -6.92 -2.41 -7.89
CA LEU A 101 -6.59 -1.01 -8.01
C LEU A 101 -5.35 -0.83 -8.88
N LYS A 102 -5.32 0.30 -9.58
CA LYS A 102 -4.16 0.81 -10.30
C LYS A 102 -3.94 2.27 -9.90
N GLY A 103 -2.74 2.57 -9.44
CA GLY A 103 -2.27 3.92 -9.13
C GLY A 103 -0.92 4.18 -9.79
N ARG A 104 -0.29 5.30 -9.42
CA ARG A 104 1.03 5.70 -9.88
C ARG A 104 1.89 6.12 -8.70
N TYR A 105 3.12 5.62 -8.65
CA TYR A 105 4.10 6.16 -7.72
C TYR A 105 4.57 7.52 -8.23
N ARG A 106 4.79 8.47 -7.33
CA ARG A 106 5.45 9.74 -7.65
C ARG A 106 6.53 9.96 -6.63
N ASP A 107 7.73 10.26 -7.10
CA ASP A 107 8.83 10.63 -6.20
C ASP A 107 8.56 12.04 -5.64
N LEU A 108 7.81 12.10 -4.54
CA LEU A 108 7.67 13.33 -3.78
C LEU A 108 8.92 13.46 -2.91
N PHE A 109 9.54 14.64 -2.95
CA PHE A 109 10.69 14.95 -2.14
C PHE A 109 10.36 14.69 -0.66
N PHE A 110 10.95 13.63 -0.13
CA PHE A 110 10.83 13.23 1.26
C PHE A 110 12.23 13.32 1.86
N ASN A 111 12.42 14.26 2.80
CA ASN A 111 13.69 14.38 3.49
C ASN A 111 13.90 13.14 4.37
N THR A 112 14.78 12.25 3.93
CA THR A 112 15.21 11.06 4.68
C THR A 112 16.52 11.30 5.43
N ASP A 113 17.00 12.54 5.54
CA ASP A 113 18.29 12.87 6.19
C ASP A 113 18.31 12.49 7.68
N MET A 114 17.14 12.23 8.28
CA MET A 114 17.02 11.68 9.64
C MET A 114 17.39 10.19 9.74
N ILE A 115 17.49 9.47 8.62
CA ILE A 115 17.92 8.07 8.56
C ILE A 115 19.34 8.07 8.01
N THR A 116 20.32 8.32 8.87
CA THR A 116 21.72 8.11 8.52
C THR A 116 21.99 6.62 8.40
N ASP A 117 22.34 6.16 7.20
CA ASP A 117 22.98 4.86 7.04
C ASP A 117 24.30 4.89 7.81
N HIS A 118 24.37 4.17 8.93
CA HIS A 118 25.65 3.80 9.50
C HIS A 118 26.30 2.79 8.55
N LEU A 119 26.99 3.29 7.53
CA LEU A 119 27.94 2.52 6.73
C LEU A 119 29.00 1.97 7.68
N ASN A 120 28.93 0.66 7.95
CA ASN A 120 30.01 -0.13 8.56
C ASN A 120 30.82 -0.81 7.46
#